data_AF-A0A3N9W133-F1
#
_entry.id   AF-A0A3N9W133-F1
#
_cell.length_a   1.000
_cell.length_b   1.000
_cell.length_c   1.000
_cell.angle_alpha   90.00
_cell.angle_beta   90.00
_cell.angle_gamma   90.00
#
_symmetry.space_group_name_H-M   'P 1'
#
loop_
_entity.id
_entity.type
_entity.pdbx_description
1 polymer ?
#
loop_
_entity_poly.entity_id
_entity_poly.type
_entity_poly.pdbx_seq_one_letter_code
_entity_poly.pdbx_strand_id
1 'polypeptide(L)'
;MDDKHPPEDKEQILSDLRLAHTSEISFESEFRLRNQNGEYRRIQTFGRPFFDENGFYGDHIGYCFDKTERFVTSMTAWKAP
;
A
#
# COMPACT_ATOMS: atom_id res chain seq x y z
N MET A 1 -7.82 8.40 11.60
CA MET A 1 -7.15 8.16 10.30
C MET A 1 -7.88 8.87 9.15
N ASP A 2 -9.05 9.48 9.41
CA ASP A 2 -10.03 9.81 8.38
C ASP A 2 -9.76 11.06 7.52
N ASP A 3 -8.88 11.98 7.92
CA ASP A 3 -8.63 13.21 7.12
C ASP A 3 -7.59 13.02 6.00
N LYS A 4 -6.91 11.87 5.95
CA LYS A 4 -5.83 11.64 4.98
C LYS A 4 -6.27 11.00 3.68
N HIS A 5 -7.44 10.36 3.64
CA HIS A 5 -7.96 9.69 2.44
C HIS A 5 -9.09 10.52 1.82
N PRO A 6 -9.18 10.62 0.48
CA PRO A 6 -10.39 11.12 -0.16
C PRO A 6 -11.61 10.35 0.33
N PRO A 7 -12.77 11.01 0.53
CA PRO A 7 -13.99 10.33 0.97
C PRO A 7 -14.35 9.13 0.11
N GLU A 8 -14.14 9.20 -1.20
CA GLU A 8 -14.45 8.13 -2.14
C GLU A 8 -13.56 6.87 -1.99
N ASP A 9 -12.35 7.01 -1.43
CA ASP A 9 -11.41 5.89 -1.29
C ASP A 9 -11.57 5.17 0.07
N LYS A 10 -12.24 5.79 1.04
CA LYS A 10 -12.27 5.29 2.44
C LYS A 10 -12.88 3.91 2.58
N GLU A 11 -14.07 3.69 2.00
CA GLU A 11 -14.79 2.43 2.17
C GLU A 11 -14.01 1.26 1.57
N GLN A 12 -13.45 1.44 0.38
CA GLN A 12 -12.69 0.40 -0.30
C GLN A 12 -11.43 0.01 0.49
N ILE A 13 -10.65 0.99 0.94
CA ILE A 13 -9.42 0.75 1.72
C ILE A 13 -9.74 -0.01 3.01
N LEU A 14 -10.79 0.42 3.73
CA LEU A 14 -11.19 -0.23 4.98
C LEU A 14 -11.68 -1.66 4.75
N SER A 15 -12.36 -1.93 3.63
CA SER A 15 -12.77 -3.27 3.24
C SER A 15 -11.57 -4.16 2.94
N ASP A 16 -10.63 -3.69 2.12
CA ASP A 16 -9.46 -4.46 1.71
C ASP A 16 -8.55 -4.79 2.90
N LEU A 17 -8.30 -3.81 3.77
CA LEU A 17 -7.53 -4.02 5.01
C LEU A 17 -8.22 -5.01 5.94
N ARG A 18 -9.54 -4.92 6.07
CA ARG A 18 -10.31 -5.84 6.90
C ARG A 18 -10.26 -7.26 6.34
N LEU A 19 -10.37 -7.44 5.03
CA LEU A 19 -10.26 -8.74 4.40
C LEU A 19 -8.88 -9.35 4.64
N ALA A 20 -7.83 -8.54 4.44
CA ALA A 20 -6.45 -8.97 4.66
C ALA A 20 -6.19 -9.40 6.11
N HIS A 21 -6.69 -8.63 7.07
CA HIS A 21 -6.59 -8.94 8.51
C HIS A 21 -7.40 -10.17 8.90
N THR A 22 -8.67 -10.25 8.51
CA THR A 22 -9.57 -11.36 8.91
C THR A 22 -9.20 -12.69 8.26
N SER A 23 -8.55 -12.64 7.10
CA SER A 23 -8.13 -13.85 6.37
C SER A 23 -6.64 -14.16 6.52
N GLU A 24 -5.89 -13.32 7.25
CA GLU A 24 -4.43 -13.44 7.44
C GLU A 24 -3.68 -13.61 6.09
N ILE A 25 -4.12 -12.89 5.06
CA ILE A 25 -3.55 -12.98 3.71
C ILE A 25 -2.71 -11.76 3.37
N SER A 26 -1.74 -11.96 2.47
CA SER A 26 -1.05 -10.84 1.83
C SER A 26 -2.02 -10.01 0.99
N PHE A 27 -1.75 -8.71 0.90
CA PHE A 27 -2.51 -7.79 0.06
C PHE A 27 -1.61 -6.80 -0.66
N GLU A 28 -2.09 -6.34 -1.80
CA GLU A 28 -1.56 -5.22 -2.56
C GLU A 28 -2.73 -4.28 -2.83
N SER A 29 -2.56 -2.99 -2.55
CA SER A 29 -3.59 -1.99 -2.81
C SER A 29 -2.97 -0.67 -3.25
N GLU A 30 -3.74 0.12 -3.99
CA GLU A 30 -3.37 1.47 -4.38
C GLU A 30 -4.45 2.43 -3.91
N PHE A 31 -4.07 3.47 -3.18
CA PHE A 31 -5.00 4.49 -2.70
C PHE A 31 -4.36 5.87 -2.66
N ARG A 32 -5.19 6.90 -2.49
CA ARG A 32 -4.70 8.27 -2.35
C ARG A 32 -4.52 8.65 -0.88
N LEU A 33 -3.39 9.30 -0.60
CA LEU A 33 -3.13 9.98 0.68
C LEU A 33 -2.88 11.46 0.48
N ARG A 34 -3.45 12.28 1.36
CA ARG A 34 -3.17 13.71 1.45
C ARG A 34 -1.82 13.93 2.11
N ASN A 35 -0.90 14.58 1.39
CA ASN A 35 0.39 15.00 1.93
C ASN A 35 0.23 16.24 2.83
N GLN A 36 1.33 16.66 3.46
CA GLN A 36 1.36 17.85 4.31
C GLN A 36 1.03 19.18 3.59
N ASN A 37 1.21 19.21 2.26
CA ASN A 37 0.87 20.37 1.43
C ASN A 37 -0.61 20.37 1.01
N GLY A 38 -1.38 19.36 1.41
CA GLY A 38 -2.79 19.22 1.11
C GLY A 38 -3.09 18.54 -0.23
N GLU A 39 -2.08 18.08 -0.95
CA GLU A 39 -2.21 17.40 -2.25
C GLU A 39 -2.43 15.89 -2.05
N TYR A 40 -3.26 15.28 -2.90
CA TYR A 40 -3.43 13.84 -2.91
C TYR A 40 -2.36 13.16 -3.77
N ARG A 41 -1.66 12.19 -3.17
CA ARG A 41 -0.58 11.40 -3.76
C ARG A 41 -1.04 9.94 -3.89
N ARG A 42 -0.67 9.26 -4.98
CA ARG A 42 -0.98 7.84 -5.20
C ARG A 42 0.02 6.98 -4.45
N ILE A 43 -0.47 6.21 -3.49
CA ILE A 43 0.35 5.35 -2.65
C ILE A 43 0.07 3.91 -3.03
N GLN A 44 1.13 3.19 -3.40
CA GLN A 44 1.09 1.75 -3.53
C GLN A 44 1.47 1.15 -2.18
N THR A 45 0.66 0.22 -1.67
CA THR A 45 0.93 -0.53 -0.44
C THR A 45 1.01 -2.02 -0.71
N PHE A 46 1.89 -2.68 0.04
CA PHE A 46 2.01 -4.14 0.11
C PHE A 46 2.06 -4.52 1.57
N GLY A 47 1.29 -5.54 1.95
CA GLY A 47 1.33 -6.11 3.29
C GLY A 47 1.30 -7.63 3.24
N ARG A 48 1.97 -8.26 4.18
CA ARG A 48 1.89 -9.71 4.43
C ARG A 48 1.68 -9.96 5.91
N PRO A 49 0.98 -11.03 6.31
CA PRO A 49 0.85 -11.40 7.71
C PRO A 49 2.24 -11.64 8.30
N PHE A 50 2.43 -11.17 9.52
CA PHE A 50 3.58 -11.40 10.37
C PHE A 50 3.16 -12.36 11.49
N PHE A 51 3.90 -13.45 11.60
CA PHE A 51 3.73 -14.45 12.64
C PHE A 51 4.95 -14.43 13.56
N ASP A 52 4.72 -14.60 14.86
CA ASP A 52 5.79 -14.77 15.83
C ASP A 52 6.47 -16.13 15.71
N GLU A 53 7.45 -16.40 16.58
CA GLU A 53 8.18 -17.67 16.61
C GLU A 53 7.31 -18.89 16.92
N ASN A 54 6.12 -18.68 17.50
CA ASN A 54 5.16 -19.72 17.84
C ASN A 54 4.07 -19.89 16.77
N GLY A 55 4.12 -19.09 15.68
CA GLY A 55 3.13 -19.12 14.62
C GLY A 55 1.85 -18.34 14.93
N PHE A 56 1.83 -17.51 15.98
CA PHE A 56 0.70 -16.64 16.25
C PHE A 56 0.72 -15.43 15.34
N TYR A 57 -0.43 -15.14 14.72
CA TYR A 57 -0.62 -13.93 13.94
C TYR A 57 -0.51 -12.68 14.84
N GLY A 58 0.42 -11.78 14.49
CA GLY A 58 0.58 -10.50 15.17
C GLY A 58 -0.18 -9.38 14.48
N ASP A 59 0.25 -9.06 13.25
CA ASP A 59 -0.36 -8.06 12.36
C ASP A 59 0.25 -8.24 10.95
N HIS A 60 0.02 -7.32 10.02
CA HIS A 60 0.72 -7.26 8.75
C HIS A 60 1.98 -6.40 8.85
N ILE A 61 3.06 -6.89 8.26
CA ILE A 61 4.24 -6.09 7.94
C ILE A 61 4.26 -5.77 6.45
N GLY A 62 4.60 -4.54 6.12
CA GLY A 62 4.45 -4.04 4.76
C GLY A 62 5.33 -2.84 4.45
N TYR A 63 5.22 -2.38 3.21
CA TYR A 63 5.85 -1.15 2.76
C TYR A 63 4.89 -0.38 1.85
N CYS A 64 5.00 0.94 1.94
CA CYS A 64 4.23 1.87 1.13
C CYS A 64 5.21 2.76 0.37
N PHE A 65 4.94 3.04 -0.91
CA PHE A 65 5.69 4.04 -1.66
C PHE A 65 4.78 4.95 -2.47
N ASP A 66 5.23 6.20 -2.60
CA ASP A 66 4.56 7.19 -3.43
C ASP A 66 4.87 6.92 -4.91
N LYS A 67 3.81 6.69 -5.69
CA LYS A 67 3.84 6.39 -7.12
C LYS A 67 3.44 7.59 -7.98
N THR A 68 3.17 8.75 -7.36
CA THR A 68 2.73 9.97 -8.07
C THR A 68 3.78 10.41 -9.10
N GLU A 69 5.06 10.17 -8.83
CA GLU A 69 6.17 10.48 -9.72
C GLU A 69 6.85 9.20 -10.24
N ARG A 70 6.09 8.31 -10.90
CA ARG A 70 6.76 7.32 -11.76
C ARG A 70 7.27 8.02 -13.02
N PHE A 71 8.59 8.20 -13.08
CA PHE A 71 9.34 8.46 -14.30
C PHE A 71 8.77 7.59 -15.44
N VAL A 72 8.49 8.20 -16.59
CA VAL A 72 8.40 7.48 -17.86
C VAL A 72 9.78 6.84 -18.06
N THR A 73 9.92 5.58 -17.66
CA THR A 73 11.09 4.79 -18.01
C THR A 73 10.99 4.50 -19.51
N SER A 74 11.59 5.37 -20.30
CA SER A 74 12.06 5.02 -21.64
C SER A 74 12.93 3.78 -21.49
N MET A 75 12.44 2.62 -21.93
CA MET A 75 13.19 1.37 -21.99
C MET A 75 14.39 1.57 -22.91
N THR A 76 15.54 1.94 -22.36
CA THR A 76 16.81 1.62 -22.99
C THR A 76 17.26 0.31 -22.37
N ALA A 77 17.14 -0.77 -23.15
CA ALA A 77 17.60 -2.10 -22.77
C ALA A 77 19.09 -2.01 -22.37
N TRP A 78 19.37 -2.31 -21.10
CA TRP A 78 20.73 -2.56 -20.63
C TRP A 78 21.26 -3.80 -21.35
N LYS A 79 22.23 -3.62 -22.25
CA LYS A 79 23.10 -4.72 -22.72
C LYS A 79 24.30 -4.79 -21.77
N ALA A 80 24.40 -5.89 -21.02
CA ALA A 80 25.57 -6.20 -20.20
C ALA A 80 26.79 -6.53 -21.09
N PRO A 81 28.03 -6.29 -20.60
CA PRO A 81 29.26 -6.60 -21.33
C PRO A 81 29.49 -8.10 -21.55
#